data_AF-A0A0E3ZET9-F1
#
_entry.id   AF-A0A0E3ZET9-F1
#
_cell.length_a   1.000
_cell.length_b   1.000
_cell.length_c   1.000
_cell.angle_alpha   90.00
_cell.angle_beta   90.00
_cell.angle_gamma   90.00
#
_symmetry.space_group_name_H-M   'P 1'
#
loop_
_entity.id
_entity.type
_entity.pdbx_description
1 polymer ?
#
loop_
_entity_poly.entity_id
_entity_poly.type
_entity_poly.pdbx_seq_one_letter_code
_entity_poly.pdbx_strand_id
1 'polypeptide(L)' 'MMNMEYEVLRDKNLSVLAASVKAFMQLGWKPTGKIVENKGDFALKMERAVEQRWQRPIGQRSWVAWPSYN' A
#
# COMPACT_ATOMS: atom_id res chain seq x y z
N MET A 1 -6.94 -12.76 11.88
CA MET A 1 -6.09 -12.94 10.69
C MET A 1 -5.75 -11.54 10.16
N MET A 2 -4.47 -11.19 10.07
CA MET A 2 -4.08 -10.00 9.30
C MET A 2 -4.32 -10.31 7.83
N ASN A 3 -5.16 -9.51 7.17
CA ASN A 3 -5.30 -9.60 5.72
C ASN A 3 -4.04 -8.99 5.10
N MET A 4 -3.35 -9.76 4.26
CA MET A 4 -2.16 -9.30 3.53
C MET A 4 -2.54 -9.09 2.06
N GLU A 5 -2.17 -7.93 1.52
CA GLU A 5 -2.22 -7.62 0.10
C GLU A 5 -0.89 -8.02 -0.54
N TYR A 6 -0.95 -8.61 -1.74
CA TYR A 6 0.23 -8.99 -2.52
C TYR A 6 0.13 -8.40 -3.92
N GLU A 7 1.24 -7.85 -4.42
CA GLU A 7 1.33 -7.31 -5.76
C GLU A 7 2.66 -7.69 -6.41
N VAL A 8 2.64 -7.94 -7.72
CA VAL A 8 3.84 -8.32 -8.47
C VAL A 8 4.18 -7.21 -9.46
N LEU A 9 5.25 -6.49 -9.18
CA LEU A 9 5.80 -5.49 -10.08
C LEU A 9 6.63 -6.20 -11.16
N ARG A 10 6.44 -5.80 -12.42
CA ARG A 10 7.18 -6.34 -13.57
C ARG A 10 7.55 -5.22 -14.52
N ASP A 11 8.80 -5.18 -14.97
CA ASP A 11 9.25 -4.24 -15.99
C ASP A 11 10.46 -4.80 -16.75
N LYS A 12 10.61 -4.43 -18.02
CA LYS A 12 11.77 -4.76 -18.86
C LYS A 12 13.04 -4.04 -18.40
N ASN A 13 12.89 -2.85 -17.84
CA ASN A 13 13.99 -2.02 -17.40
C ASN A 13 14.15 -2.07 -15.89
N LEU A 14 15.33 -2.50 -15.42
CA LEU A 14 15.63 -2.59 -13.99
C LEU A 14 15.50 -1.25 -13.26
N SER A 15 15.88 -0.15 -13.91
CA SER A 15 15.78 1.21 -13.38
C SER A 15 14.32 1.64 -13.16
N VAL A 16 13.43 1.28 -14.09
CA VAL A 16 11.99 1.56 -13.98
C VAL A 16 11.38 0.69 -12.88
N LEU A 17 11.74 -0.59 -12.81
CA LEU A 17 11.32 -1.47 -11.72
C LEU A 17 11.73 -0.90 -10.36
N ALA A 18 12.99 -0.47 -10.21
CA ALA A 18 13.47 0.11 -8.95
C ALA A 18 12.72 1.38 -8.56
N ALA A 19 12.37 2.24 -9.52
CA ALA A 19 11.55 3.43 -9.28
C ALA A 19 10.15 3.05 -8.78
N SER A 20 9.51 2.06 -9.42
CA SER A 20 8.21 1.52 -9.00
C SER A 20 8.26 0.92 -7.61
N VAL A 21 9.29 0.11 -7.31
CA VAL A 21 9.50 -0.46 -5.97
C VAL A 21 9.61 0.64 -4.92
N LYS A 22 10.40 1.69 -5.20
CA LYS A 22 10.54 2.84 -4.29
C LYS A 22 9.21 3.56 -4.05
N ALA A 23 8.41 3.77 -5.10
CA ALA A 23 7.08 4.38 -4.97
C ALA A 23 6.14 3.51 -4.12
N PHE A 24 6.14 2.19 -4.32
CA PHE A 24 5.35 1.25 -3.53
C PHE A 24 5.79 1.21 -2.06
N MET A 25 7.09 1.28 -1.79
CA MET A 25 7.61 1.38 -0.42
C MET A 25 7.11 2.65 0.29
N GLN A 26 7.01 3.78 -0.40
CA GLN A 26 6.44 5.01 0.16
C GLN A 26 4.94 4.85 0.51
N LEU A 27 4.24 3.94 -0.17
CA LEU A 27 2.84 3.61 0.09
C LEU A 27 2.65 2.50 1.15
N GLY A 28 3.73 2.11 1.83
CA GLY A 28 3.72 1.14 2.92
C GLY A 28 3.88 -0.32 2.48
N TRP A 29 4.15 -0.58 1.19
CA TRP A 29 4.43 -1.93 0.71
C TRP A 29 5.87 -2.37 1.04
N LYS A 30 6.06 -3.67 1.25
CA LYS A 30 7.33 -4.30 1.61
C LYS A 30 7.72 -5.35 0.55
N PRO A 31 8.98 -5.39 0.09
CA PRO A 31 9.43 -6.43 -0.80
C PRO A 31 9.48 -7.78 -0.08
N THR A 32 8.90 -8.82 -0.69
CA THR A 32 8.84 -10.18 -0.11
C THR A 32 10.03 -11.06 -0.51
N GLY A 33 10.95 -10.57 -1.35
CA GLY A 33 12.07 -11.37 -1.82
C GLY A 33 13.03 -10.63 -2.73
N LYS A 34 13.71 -11.40 -3.60
CA LYS A 34 14.68 -10.89 -4.57
C LYS A 34 14.00 -10.57 -5.91
N ILE A 35 14.60 -9.66 -6.65
CA ILE A 35 14.22 -9.40 -8.05
C ILE A 35 14.58 -10.66 -8.85
N VAL A 36 13.61 -11.18 -9.59
CA VAL A 36 13.78 -12.34 -10.48
C VAL A 36 13.77 -11.83 -11.91
N GLU A 37 14.80 -12.20 -12.67
CA GLU A 37 14.84 -11.96 -14.11
C GLU A 37 14.22 -13.16 -14.84
N ASN A 38 13.31 -12.90 -15.77
CA ASN A 38 12.69 -13.93 -16.59
C ASN A 38 12.52 -13.41 -18.02
N LYS A 39 13.25 -14.01 -18.97
CA LYS A 39 13.18 -13.67 -20.41
C LYS A 39 13.36 -12.18 -20.73
N GLY A 40 14.22 -11.49 -19.97
CA GLY A 40 14.49 -10.05 -20.15
C GLY A 40 13.52 -9.12 -19.43
N ASP A 41 12.55 -9.65 -18.70
CA ASP A 41 11.71 -8.90 -17.76
C ASP A 41 12.21 -9.10 -16.32
N PHE A 42 12.23 -8.04 -15.53
CA PHE A 42 12.51 -8.09 -14.09
C PHE A 42 11.20 -8.06 -13.32
N ALA A 43 11.08 -8.91 -12.30
CA ALA A 43 9.91 -8.98 -11.46
C ALA A 43 10.27 -8.94 -9.96
N LEU A 44 9.47 -8.24 -9.16
CA LEU A 44 9.56 -8.25 -7.70
C LEU A 44 8.17 -8.38 -7.07
N LYS A 45 8.05 -9.24 -6.07
CA LYS A 45 6.84 -9.35 -5.25
C LYS A 45 6.90 -8.34 -4.09
N MET A 46 5.79 -7.64 -3.89
CA MET A 46 5.55 -6.71 -2.80
C MET A 46 4.37 -7.21 -1.97
N GLU A 47 4.42 -7.01 -0.66
CA GLU A 47 3.32 -7.29 0.26
C GLU A 47 2.98 -6.06 1.11
N ARG A 48 1.74 -5.92 1.54
CA ARG A 48 1.34 -4.91 2.50
C ARG A 48 0.34 -5.49 3.46
N ALA A 49 0.46 -5.15 4.75
CA ALA A 49 -0.61 -5.41 5.69
C ALA A 49 -1.81 -4.53 5.30
N VAL A 50 -2.95 -5.14 5.04
CA VAL A 50 -4.20 -4.40 4.88
C VAL A 50 -4.50 -3.81 6.25
N GLU A 51 -4.20 -2.54 6.43
CA GLU A 51 -4.79 -1.79 7.52
C GLU A 51 -6.30 -1.89 7.29
N GLN A 52 -6.99 -2.55 8.21
CA GLN A 52 -8.44 -2.40 8.34
C GLN A 52 -8.65 -0.90 8.56
N ARG A 53 -8.86 -0.16 7.46
CA ARG A 53 -9.36 1.20 7.51
C ARG A 53 -10.60 1.09 8.36
N TRP A 54 -10.54 1.67 9.56
CA TRP A 54 -11.69 1.78 10.43
C TRP A 54 -12.82 2.31 9.56
N GLN A 55 -13.77 1.43 9.22
CA GLN A 55 -14.95 1.86 8.51
C GLN A 55 -15.64 2.78 9.49
N ARG A 56 -15.48 4.10 9.30
CA ARG A 56 -16.34 5.06 9.97
C ARG A 56 -17.75 4.65 9.55
N PRO A 57 -18.63 4.27 10.48
CA PRO A 57 -20.01 4.04 10.11
C PRO A 57 -20.50 5.33 9.47
N ILE A 58 -20.79 5.27 8.16
CA ILE A 58 -21.44 6.35 7.43
C ILE A 58 -22.77 6.57 8.14
N GLY A 59 -22.84 7.58 9.01
CA GLY A 59 -24.03 7.82 9.84
C GLY A 59 -23.78 8.59 11.14
N GLN A 60 -22.59 8.56 11.75
CA GLN A 60 -22.32 9.38 12.95
C GLN A 60 -21.89 10.80 12.57
N ARG A 61 -22.87 11.62 12.22
CA ARG A 61 -22.75 13.08 12.20
C ARG A 61 -22.85 13.56 13.65
N SER A 62 -21.76 13.48 14.41
CA SER A 62 -21.69 14.07 15.75
C SER A 62 -21.66 15.60 15.59
N TRP A 63 -22.83 16.22 15.67
CA TRP A 63 -22.94 17.65 15.93
C TRP A 63 -22.37 17.90 17.33
N VAL A 64 -21.11 18.31 17.41
CA VAL A 64 -20.55 18.87 18.64
C VAL A 64 -21.10 20.30 18.73
N ALA A 65 -22.07 20.52 19.61
CA ALA A 65 -22.52 21.87 19.93
C ALA A 65 -21.34 22.63 20.55
N TRP A 66 -20.99 23.77 19.97
CA TRP A 66 -20.00 24.68 20.54
C TRP A 66 -20.53 25.23 21.87
N PRO A 67 -19.71 25.32 22.93
CA PRO A 67 -20.17 25.88 24.19
C PRO A 67 -20.47 27.37 24.00
N SER A 68 -21.73 27.76 24.17
CA SER A 68 -22.11 29.16 24.33
C SER A 68 -21.82 29.58 25.76
N TYR A 69 -20.87 30.49 25.96
CA TYR A 69 -20.71 31.17 27.23
C TYR A 69 -21.84 32.21 27.35
N ASN A 70 -22.72 32.01 28.32
CA ASN A 70 -23.67 33.02 28.80
C ASN A 70 -22.97 33.97 29.78
#